data_AF-A0A7Z9L9E1-F1
#
_entry.id   AF-A0A7Z9L9E1-F1
#
_cell.length_a   1.000
_cell.length_b   1.000
_cell.length_c   1.000
_cell.angle_alpha   90.00
_cell.angle_beta   90.00
_cell.angle_gamma   90.00
#
_symmetry.space_group_name_H-M   'P 1'
#
loop_
_entity.id
_entity.type
_entity.pdbx_description
1 polymer ?
#
loop_
_entity_poly.entity_id
_entity_poly.type
_entity_poly.pdbx_seq_one_letter_code
_entity_poly.pdbx_strand_id
1 'polypeptide(L)'
;MNRRSFPSVSGLVPALASWLVMAIVAVTTADEPPKKTPKVAAEKKQDPASKVNSGLVKLTKEHEVWIDPKRKWVVVDGVVCLREGQLEMFACPRDTKEHESIVAVNCKARYVHAALLAVGSRVGHPVKFDPKYEAATGTVVDIAVLWRDKKGQKQVMRAQDWVQSIRGKKVLPYPWVFGGSGFWTDQATGERHYYGDGGDFICVSNFPSAMLDLPVESSQANSSLTFVAKTENIPPQGTKVRLVLMPRIPKKVNPPKETPDKPQKTPAKAKPPAVMAKNSPQLAEVKKLEIAAANTKEKPQTKP
;
A
#
# COMPACT_ATOMS: atom_id res chain seq x y z
N MET A 1 -56.48 38.25 -18.42
CA MET A 1 -57.09 37.25 -17.51
C MET A 1 -56.44 37.39 -16.14
N ASN A 2 -57.27 37.64 -15.11
CA ASN A 2 -57.10 37.54 -13.64
C ASN A 2 -55.71 37.73 -13.00
N ARG A 3 -55.41 38.81 -12.24
CA ARG A 3 -55.85 39.25 -10.88
C ARG A 3 -55.04 38.68 -9.70
N ARG A 4 -54.69 39.61 -8.78
CA ARG A 4 -54.28 39.53 -7.34
C ARG A 4 -52.76 39.47 -7.07
N SER A 5 -52.07 40.53 -6.61
CA SER A 5 -52.18 41.42 -5.40
C SER A 5 -51.46 40.86 -4.16
N PHE A 6 -50.49 41.60 -3.61
CA PHE A 6 -50.40 41.98 -2.18
C PHE A 6 -49.36 43.12 -1.99
N PRO A 7 -49.62 44.13 -1.13
CA PRO A 7 -48.74 45.28 -0.93
C PRO A 7 -47.82 45.13 0.31
N SER A 8 -46.69 45.82 0.25
CA SER A 8 -45.77 46.09 1.36
C SER A 8 -46.33 47.20 2.25
N VAL A 9 -46.41 46.96 3.57
CA VAL A 9 -46.77 47.99 4.56
C VAL A 9 -45.67 48.10 5.59
N SER A 10 -45.02 49.27 5.57
CA SER A 10 -44.18 49.82 6.64
C SER A 10 -45.06 50.19 7.84
N GLY A 11 -44.64 49.82 9.04
CA GLY A 11 -45.29 50.20 10.29
C GLY A 11 -44.26 50.66 11.31
N LEU A 12 -44.29 51.95 11.61
CA LEU A 12 -43.62 52.62 12.74
C LEU A 12 -44.69 52.90 13.83
N VAL A 13 -44.25 53.42 14.99
CA VAL A 13 -45.03 54.08 16.08
C VAL A 13 -45.45 53.13 17.23
N PRO A 14 -45.50 53.54 18.53
CA PRO A 14 -44.57 54.32 19.37
C PRO A 14 -44.32 53.64 20.76
N ALA A 15 -43.53 54.31 21.61
CA ALA A 15 -43.37 54.01 23.03
C ALA A 15 -44.59 54.45 23.87
N LEU A 16 -44.93 53.69 24.92
CA LEU A 16 -45.59 54.18 26.14
C LEU A 16 -45.28 53.23 27.32
N ALA A 17 -44.87 53.84 28.43
CA ALA A 17 -44.46 53.22 29.68
C ALA A 17 -45.66 52.80 30.53
N SER A 18 -45.54 51.72 31.32
CA SER A 18 -45.75 51.77 32.77
C SER A 18 -45.80 50.42 33.50
N TRP A 19 -45.06 50.43 34.61
CA TRP A 19 -45.35 49.83 35.93
C TRP A 19 -44.85 48.43 36.28
N LEU A 20 -44.13 48.47 37.39
CA LEU A 20 -43.37 47.48 38.13
C LEU A 20 -44.29 46.69 39.07
N VAL A 21 -44.16 45.36 39.12
CA VAL A 21 -44.30 44.57 40.35
C VAL A 21 -43.28 43.44 40.32
N MET A 22 -42.24 43.56 41.15
CA MET A 22 -41.33 42.47 41.49
C MET A 22 -42.00 41.56 42.52
N ALA A 23 -42.11 40.26 42.22
CA ALA A 23 -42.28 39.22 43.22
C ALA A 23 -40.97 38.42 43.30
N ILE A 24 -40.22 38.64 44.39
CA ILE A 24 -39.03 37.87 44.74
C ILE A 24 -39.50 36.56 45.37
N VAL A 25 -39.25 35.42 44.73
CA VAL A 25 -39.29 34.11 45.38
C VAL A 25 -37.84 33.72 45.64
N ALA A 26 -37.43 33.79 46.91
CA ALA A 26 -36.16 33.26 47.38
C ALA A 26 -36.28 31.73 47.48
N VAL A 27 -35.60 31.01 46.59
CA VAL A 27 -35.28 29.59 46.79
C VAL A 27 -33.86 29.53 47.31
N THR A 28 -33.72 29.23 48.60
CA THR A 28 -32.46 28.86 49.24
C THR A 28 -32.20 27.38 48.97
N THR A 29 -31.14 27.05 48.23
CA THR A 29 -30.51 25.73 48.31
C THR A 29 -29.00 25.90 48.35
N ALA A 30 -28.41 25.16 49.29
CA ALA A 30 -27.05 25.22 49.80
C ALA A 30 -25.95 25.13 48.74
N ASP A 31 -24.87 25.87 49.00
CA ASP A 31 -23.60 25.87 48.30
C ASP A 31 -22.77 24.67 48.81
N GLU A 32 -22.67 23.60 48.00
CA GLU A 32 -21.73 22.50 48.24
C GLU A 32 -20.45 22.76 47.41
N PRO A 33 -19.24 22.70 48.00
CA PRO A 33 -18.01 22.93 47.25
C PRO A 33 -17.78 21.78 46.25
N PRO A 34 -17.21 22.06 45.06
CA PRO A 34 -17.09 21.06 44.02
C PRO A 34 -16.11 19.96 44.45
N LYS A 35 -16.61 18.74 44.57
CA LYS A 35 -15.82 17.51 44.73
C LYS A 35 -14.84 17.40 43.56
N LYS A 36 -13.54 17.53 43.84
CA LYS A 36 -12.45 17.19 42.93
C LYS A 36 -12.61 15.72 42.51
N THR A 37 -13.09 15.49 41.29
CA THR A 37 -13.03 14.19 40.63
C THR A 37 -11.55 13.81 40.45
N PRO A 38 -11.12 12.61 40.87
CA PRO A 38 -9.79 12.13 40.54
C PRO A 38 -9.70 12.01 39.02
N LYS A 39 -8.79 12.77 38.41
CA LYS A 39 -8.36 12.58 37.03
C LYS A 39 -7.70 11.21 36.96
N VAL A 40 -8.48 10.18 36.62
CA VAL A 40 -7.95 8.88 36.23
C VAL A 40 -7.03 9.16 35.05
N ALA A 41 -5.72 9.09 35.29
CA ALA A 41 -4.74 9.09 34.24
C ALA A 41 -5.09 7.91 33.33
N ALA A 42 -5.55 8.21 32.12
CA ALA A 42 -5.69 7.21 31.08
C ALA A 42 -4.28 6.70 30.75
N GLU A 43 -3.84 5.66 31.46
CA GLU A 43 -2.76 4.82 31.00
C GLU A 43 -3.15 4.31 29.62
N LYS A 44 -2.45 4.78 28.58
CA LYS A 44 -2.54 4.21 27.25
C LYS A 44 -2.14 2.73 27.36
N LYS A 45 -3.13 1.84 27.47
CA LYS A 45 -2.93 0.41 27.19
C LYS A 45 -2.41 0.32 25.76
N GLN A 46 -1.09 0.15 25.62
CA GLN A 46 -0.47 -0.18 24.34
C GLN A 46 -1.13 -1.46 23.84
N ASP A 47 -1.83 -1.37 22.71
CA ASP A 47 -2.42 -2.50 22.01
C ASP A 47 -1.35 -3.59 21.82
N PRO A 48 -1.60 -4.87 22.13
CA PRO A 48 -0.69 -5.97 21.80
C PRO A 48 -0.09 -5.87 20.38
N ALA A 49 -0.83 -5.34 19.40
CA ALA A 49 -0.34 -5.09 18.05
C ALA A 49 0.80 -4.07 17.97
N SER A 50 0.84 -3.08 18.86
CA SER A 50 1.93 -2.10 18.94
C SER A 50 3.24 -2.72 19.44
N LYS A 51 3.17 -3.71 20.34
CA LYS A 51 4.35 -4.47 20.80
C LYS A 51 4.85 -5.44 19.74
N VAL A 52 3.95 -6.09 19.01
CA VAL A 52 4.29 -7.06 17.97
C VAL A 52 4.79 -6.38 16.67
N ASN A 53 4.31 -5.17 16.38
CA ASN A 53 4.85 -4.29 15.35
C ASN A 53 5.94 -3.35 15.88
N SER A 54 6.50 -3.62 17.07
CA SER A 54 7.62 -2.83 17.60
C SER A 54 8.80 -2.91 16.63
N GLY A 55 9.32 -1.74 16.23
CA GLY A 55 10.39 -1.63 15.23
C GLY A 55 9.93 -1.24 13.82
N LEU A 56 8.63 -1.27 13.52
CA LEU A 56 8.12 -0.64 12.30
C LEU A 56 8.06 0.89 12.46
N VAL A 57 8.68 1.60 11.53
CA VAL A 57 8.68 3.07 11.47
C VAL A 57 7.78 3.50 10.31
N LYS A 58 6.71 4.24 10.61
CA LYS A 58 5.78 4.73 9.57
C LYS A 58 6.47 5.81 8.74
N LEU A 59 6.42 5.68 7.41
CA LEU A 59 7.14 6.59 6.53
C LEU A 59 6.39 7.90 6.28
N THR A 60 5.04 7.86 6.23
CA THR A 60 4.20 9.04 6.02
C THR A 60 2.97 9.00 6.94
N LYS A 61 2.29 10.14 7.13
CA LYS A 61 1.07 10.17 7.94
C LYS A 61 -0.11 9.55 7.18
N GLU A 62 -0.14 9.81 5.87
CA GLU A 62 -1.26 9.61 4.95
C GLU A 62 -1.31 8.20 4.35
N HIS A 63 -0.17 7.53 4.20
CA HIS A 63 -0.08 6.22 3.56
C HIS A 63 0.24 5.12 4.56
N GLU A 64 -0.29 3.93 4.29
CA GLU A 64 -0.05 2.75 5.11
C GLU A 64 1.22 2.03 4.66
N VAL A 65 2.35 2.71 4.83
CA VAL A 65 3.69 2.21 4.52
C VAL A 65 4.65 2.44 5.68
N TRP A 66 5.41 1.40 5.99
CA TRP A 66 6.40 1.37 7.07
C TRP A 66 7.70 0.74 6.58
N ILE A 67 8.78 1.07 7.27
CA ILE A 67 10.06 0.37 7.15
C ILE A 67 10.35 -0.37 8.45
N ASP A 68 11.00 -1.53 8.34
CA ASP A 68 11.70 -2.18 9.45
C ASP A 68 13.21 -2.01 9.26
N PRO A 69 13.86 -1.06 9.95
CA PRO A 69 15.28 -0.78 9.75
C PRO A 69 16.20 -1.93 10.17
N LYS A 70 15.74 -2.81 11.07
CA LYS A 70 16.53 -3.94 11.60
C LYS A 70 16.50 -5.11 10.62
N ARG A 71 15.30 -5.49 10.14
CA ARG A 71 15.08 -6.57 9.17
C ARG A 71 15.32 -6.13 7.73
N LYS A 72 15.40 -4.82 7.47
CA LYS A 72 15.48 -4.19 6.14
C LYS A 72 14.26 -4.50 5.28
N TRP A 73 13.07 -4.47 5.88
CA TRP A 73 11.81 -4.75 5.17
C TRP A 73 11.03 -3.47 4.91
N VAL A 74 10.22 -3.50 3.86
CA VAL A 74 9.17 -2.52 3.61
C VAL A 74 7.83 -3.22 3.82
N VAL A 75 6.96 -2.61 4.60
CA VAL A 75 5.63 -3.14 4.93
C VAL A 75 4.60 -2.18 4.36
N VAL A 76 3.64 -2.69 3.60
CA VAL A 76 2.55 -1.89 3.03
C VAL A 76 1.23 -2.63 3.18
N ASP A 77 0.20 -1.94 3.67
CA ASP A 77 -1.13 -2.52 3.83
C ASP A 77 -2.01 -2.26 2.60
N GLY A 78 -2.96 -3.15 2.36
CA GLY A 78 -3.85 -3.12 1.21
C GLY A 78 -5.05 -4.06 1.37
N VAL A 79 -5.75 -4.28 0.27
CA VAL A 79 -6.91 -5.17 0.19
C VAL A 79 -6.82 -6.05 -1.06
N VAL A 80 -7.36 -7.27 -0.98
CA VAL A 80 -7.58 -8.08 -2.18
C VAL A 80 -8.66 -7.44 -3.04
N CYS A 81 -8.35 -7.11 -4.29
CA CYS A 81 -9.29 -6.52 -5.25
C CYS A 81 -9.69 -7.48 -6.39
N LEU A 82 -8.85 -8.47 -6.70
CA LEU A 82 -9.11 -9.48 -7.73
C LEU A 82 -8.75 -10.87 -7.21
N ARG A 83 -9.54 -11.89 -7.58
CA ARG A 83 -9.23 -13.30 -7.27
C ARG A 83 -9.11 -14.19 -8.48
N GLU A 84 -9.65 -13.75 -9.61
CA GLU A 84 -9.80 -14.49 -10.86
C GLU A 84 -9.55 -13.52 -12.01
N GLY A 85 -8.90 -14.01 -13.08
CA GLY A 85 -8.59 -13.20 -14.25
C GLY A 85 -7.11 -13.19 -14.62
N GLN A 86 -6.82 -12.65 -15.80
CA GLN A 86 -5.46 -12.40 -16.26
C GLN A 86 -4.85 -11.22 -15.49
N LEU A 87 -3.54 -11.26 -15.31
CA LEU A 87 -2.82 -10.29 -14.50
C LEU A 87 -1.79 -9.54 -15.33
N GLU A 88 -1.80 -8.22 -15.21
CA GLU A 88 -0.65 -7.38 -15.51
C GLU A 88 0.20 -7.14 -14.26
N MET A 89 -0.46 -7.03 -13.11
CA MET A 89 0.16 -6.72 -11.83
C MET A 89 -0.17 -7.78 -10.77
N PHE A 90 0.76 -8.03 -9.87
CA PHE A 90 0.45 -8.62 -8.58
C PHE A 90 -0.25 -7.59 -7.66
N ALA A 91 0.26 -6.36 -7.61
CA ALA A 91 -0.30 -5.28 -6.81
C ALA A 91 -0.18 -3.92 -7.49
N CYS A 92 -1.15 -3.05 -7.25
CA CYS A 92 -1.18 -1.65 -7.69
C CYS A 92 -1.56 -0.71 -6.52
N PRO A 93 -1.24 0.60 -6.59
CA PRO A 93 -1.86 1.60 -5.74
C PRO A 93 -3.39 1.57 -5.90
N ARG A 94 -4.13 1.90 -4.85
CA ARG A 94 -5.58 2.07 -4.95
C ARG A 94 -5.95 3.18 -5.95
N ASP A 95 -7.08 2.97 -6.61
CA ASP A 95 -7.74 3.77 -7.64
C ASP A 95 -6.92 3.86 -8.93
N THR A 96 -6.32 2.74 -9.37
CA THR A 96 -5.53 2.66 -10.61
C THR A 96 -5.86 1.42 -11.46
N LYS A 97 -5.32 0.25 -11.10
CA LYS A 97 -5.24 -0.95 -11.96
C LYS A 97 -5.86 -2.18 -11.29
N GLU A 98 -6.85 -2.00 -10.43
CA GLU A 98 -7.44 -3.09 -9.63
C GLU A 98 -8.10 -4.20 -10.44
N HIS A 99 -8.54 -3.91 -11.68
CA HIS A 99 -9.15 -4.88 -12.57
C HIS A 99 -8.14 -5.93 -13.10
N GLU A 100 -6.84 -5.67 -12.95
CA GLU A 100 -5.73 -6.51 -13.45
C GLU A 100 -4.66 -6.74 -12.37
N SER A 101 -5.01 -6.47 -11.10
CA SER A 101 -4.15 -6.59 -9.92
C SER A 101 -4.81 -7.42 -8.83
N ILE A 102 -4.06 -8.28 -8.14
CA ILE A 102 -4.62 -9.04 -7.01
C ILE A 102 -4.82 -8.16 -5.78
N VAL A 103 -3.88 -7.24 -5.50
CA VAL A 103 -3.88 -6.39 -4.30
C VAL A 103 -3.87 -4.90 -4.66
N ALA A 104 -4.81 -4.15 -4.10
CA ALA A 104 -4.81 -2.69 -4.11
C ALA A 104 -4.20 -2.17 -2.80
N VAL A 105 -3.04 -1.52 -2.87
CA VAL A 105 -2.33 -1.01 -1.69
C VAL A 105 -2.76 0.40 -1.30
N ASN A 106 -2.74 0.69 -0.01
CA ASN A 106 -3.12 1.99 0.58
C ASN A 106 -1.95 2.99 0.54
N CYS A 107 -1.20 2.98 -0.56
CA CYS A 107 0.06 3.70 -0.70
C CYS A 107 0.34 4.01 -2.16
N LYS A 108 0.78 5.24 -2.46
CA LYS A 108 1.35 5.55 -3.78
C LYS A 108 2.71 4.85 -3.93
N ALA A 109 3.01 4.33 -5.12
CA ALA A 109 4.21 3.54 -5.40
C ALA A 109 5.50 4.30 -5.08
N ARG A 110 5.54 5.63 -5.29
CA ARG A 110 6.69 6.48 -4.96
C ARG A 110 7.15 6.38 -3.51
N TYR A 111 6.24 6.16 -2.56
CA TYR A 111 6.62 6.01 -1.15
C TYR A 111 7.18 4.62 -0.86
N VAL A 112 6.71 3.59 -1.55
CA VAL A 112 7.31 2.25 -1.48
C VAL A 112 8.69 2.25 -2.13
N HIS A 113 8.86 2.96 -3.26
CA HIS A 113 10.18 3.20 -3.86
C HIS A 113 11.12 3.84 -2.84
N ALA A 114 10.72 4.95 -2.21
CA ALA A 114 11.53 5.62 -1.20
C ALA A 114 11.84 4.71 0.00
N ALA A 115 10.87 3.91 0.44
CA ALA A 115 11.05 2.93 1.51
C ALA A 115 12.10 1.86 1.15
N LEU A 116 12.06 1.34 -0.09
CA LEU A 116 13.01 0.35 -0.59
C LEU A 116 14.44 0.92 -0.61
N LEU A 117 14.61 2.16 -1.04
CA LEU A 117 15.89 2.88 -0.97
C LEU A 117 16.34 3.04 0.49
N ALA A 118 15.45 3.45 1.39
CA ALA A 118 15.76 3.68 2.80
C ALA A 118 16.23 2.41 3.53
N VAL A 119 15.75 1.22 3.11
CA VAL A 119 16.23 -0.06 3.64
C VAL A 119 17.46 -0.63 2.89
N GLY A 120 18.02 0.12 1.94
CA GLY A 120 19.29 -0.18 1.28
C GLY A 120 19.18 -0.90 -0.07
N SER A 121 17.99 -0.95 -0.67
CA SER A 121 17.82 -1.49 -2.03
C SER A 121 18.48 -0.57 -3.05
N ARG A 122 19.03 -1.19 -4.09
CA ARG A 122 19.53 -0.53 -5.30
C ARG A 122 18.55 -0.70 -6.44
N VAL A 123 18.24 0.40 -7.09
CA VAL A 123 17.49 0.45 -8.35
C VAL A 123 18.37 -0.09 -9.48
N GLY A 124 17.79 -0.90 -10.35
CA GLY A 124 18.39 -1.25 -11.64
C GLY A 124 17.68 -0.51 -12.77
N HIS A 125 17.00 -1.26 -13.63
CA HIS A 125 16.08 -0.72 -14.62
C HIS A 125 14.94 -1.71 -14.86
N PRO A 126 13.74 -1.24 -15.25
CA PRO A 126 12.70 -2.12 -15.78
C PRO A 126 13.15 -2.75 -17.11
N VAL A 127 12.32 -3.62 -17.70
CA VAL A 127 12.59 -4.14 -19.03
C VAL A 127 12.88 -3.02 -20.03
N LYS A 128 13.71 -3.29 -21.04
CA LYS A 128 13.79 -2.49 -22.26
C LYS A 128 13.49 -3.39 -23.44
N PHE A 129 12.76 -2.90 -24.43
CA PHE A 129 12.45 -3.64 -25.66
C PHE A 129 13.24 -3.10 -26.85
N ASP A 130 13.29 -1.78 -26.99
CA ASP A 130 13.98 -1.09 -28.07
C ASP A 130 15.30 -0.44 -27.61
N PRO A 131 16.35 -0.46 -28.44
CA PRO A 131 16.47 -1.19 -29.72
C PRO A 131 16.71 -2.70 -29.54
N LYS A 132 16.88 -3.17 -28.30
CA LYS A 132 17.14 -4.57 -27.97
C LYS A 132 16.53 -4.91 -26.62
N TYR A 133 15.98 -6.12 -26.52
CA TYR A 133 15.50 -6.64 -25.25
C TYR A 133 16.61 -6.70 -24.18
N GLU A 134 16.37 -6.03 -23.06
CA GLU A 134 17.14 -6.14 -21.82
C GLU A 134 16.19 -6.49 -20.68
N ALA A 135 16.48 -7.58 -19.96
CA ALA A 135 15.68 -8.00 -18.81
C ALA A 135 15.76 -6.96 -17.68
N ALA A 136 14.69 -6.84 -16.89
CA ALA A 136 14.71 -5.99 -15.72
C ALA A 136 15.84 -6.39 -14.75
N THR A 137 16.47 -5.40 -14.14
CA THR A 137 17.55 -5.57 -13.17
C THR A 137 17.28 -4.76 -11.91
N GLY A 138 18.05 -5.04 -10.85
CA GLY A 138 17.97 -4.34 -9.59
C GLY A 138 18.05 -5.30 -8.41
N THR A 139 17.78 -4.77 -7.22
CA THR A 139 17.72 -5.60 -6.01
C THR A 139 16.56 -6.58 -6.12
N VAL A 140 16.81 -7.86 -5.86
CA VAL A 140 15.75 -8.87 -5.78
C VAL A 140 14.89 -8.59 -4.56
N VAL A 141 13.57 -8.54 -4.74
CA VAL A 141 12.61 -8.28 -3.66
C VAL A 141 11.71 -9.50 -3.52
N ASP A 142 11.84 -10.22 -2.40
CA ASP A 142 10.88 -11.26 -2.03
C ASP A 142 9.64 -10.60 -1.42
N ILE A 143 8.45 -11.15 -1.70
CA ILE A 143 7.19 -10.56 -1.24
C ILE A 143 6.37 -11.62 -0.52
N ALA A 144 6.02 -11.35 0.72
CA ALA A 144 5.08 -12.15 1.50
C ALA A 144 3.76 -11.39 1.68
N VAL A 145 2.66 -12.14 1.66
CA VAL A 145 1.32 -11.65 1.95
C VAL A 145 0.89 -12.22 3.29
N LEU A 146 0.50 -11.35 4.22
CA LEU A 146 -0.03 -11.69 5.53
C LEU A 146 -1.51 -11.27 5.59
N TRP A 147 -2.40 -12.19 5.95
CA TRP A 147 -3.83 -11.92 6.12
C TRP A 147 -4.41 -12.70 7.30
N ARG A 148 -5.64 -12.36 7.69
CA ARG A 148 -6.43 -13.19 8.61
C ARG A 148 -7.45 -13.97 7.79
N ASP A 149 -7.54 -15.27 8.00
CA ASP A 149 -8.58 -16.09 7.38
C ASP A 149 -9.95 -15.87 8.02
N LYS A 150 -10.97 -16.58 7.52
CA LYS A 150 -12.35 -16.50 8.05
C LYS A 150 -12.48 -16.90 9.52
N LYS A 151 -11.50 -17.64 10.06
CA LYS A 151 -11.44 -18.05 11.48
C LYS A 151 -10.62 -17.06 12.32
N GLY A 152 -10.18 -15.94 11.73
CA GLY A 152 -9.33 -14.93 12.37
C GLY A 152 -7.87 -15.34 12.51
N GLN A 153 -7.47 -16.51 11.98
CA GLN A 153 -6.09 -17.00 12.11
C GLN A 153 -5.18 -16.31 11.10
N LYS A 154 -3.96 -15.96 11.54
CA LYS A 154 -2.96 -15.38 10.63
C LYS A 154 -2.47 -16.42 9.64
N GLN A 155 -2.54 -16.06 8.37
CA GLN A 155 -1.99 -16.81 7.26
C GLN A 155 -0.89 -16.00 6.60
N VAL A 156 0.17 -16.68 6.16
CA VAL A 156 1.27 -16.07 5.41
C VAL A 156 1.57 -16.93 4.18
N MET A 157 1.79 -16.28 3.04
CA MET A 157 2.17 -16.96 1.82
C MET A 157 3.04 -16.06 0.95
N ARG A 158 3.85 -16.66 0.07
CA ARG A 158 4.61 -15.89 -0.94
C ARG A 158 3.63 -15.29 -1.95
N ALA A 159 3.89 -14.07 -2.40
CA ALA A 159 3.12 -13.46 -3.48
C ALA A 159 3.16 -14.31 -4.75
N GLN A 160 4.28 -15.00 -5.03
CA GLN A 160 4.40 -15.92 -6.15
C GLN A 160 3.36 -17.05 -6.11
N ASP A 161 2.97 -17.52 -4.93
CA ASP A 161 2.00 -18.60 -4.81
C ASP A 161 0.55 -18.12 -5.08
N TRP A 162 0.30 -16.81 -5.20
CA TRP A 162 -0.99 -16.23 -5.59
C TRP A 162 -1.12 -16.08 -7.12
N VAL A 163 -0.03 -16.24 -7.86
CA VAL A 163 0.05 -16.05 -9.30
C VAL A 163 0.34 -17.41 -9.95
N GLN A 164 -0.40 -17.75 -11.00
CA GLN A 164 -0.26 -19.01 -11.71
C GLN A 164 -0.05 -18.76 -13.21
N SER A 165 0.83 -19.54 -13.84
CA SER A 165 0.98 -19.53 -15.29
C SER A 165 -0.25 -20.14 -15.95
N ILE A 166 -0.77 -19.48 -16.99
CA ILE A 166 -1.86 -20.04 -17.82
C ILE A 166 -1.40 -21.39 -18.38
N ARG A 167 -0.18 -21.43 -18.91
CA ARG A 167 0.46 -22.64 -19.41
C ARG A 167 0.99 -23.48 -18.26
N GLY A 168 0.48 -24.70 -18.10
CA GLY A 168 1.01 -25.68 -17.15
C GLY A 168 0.61 -25.47 -15.69
N LYS A 169 -0.16 -24.42 -15.36
CA LYS A 169 -0.79 -24.20 -14.05
C LYS A 169 0.21 -24.21 -12.88
N LYS A 170 1.45 -23.74 -13.10
CA LYS A 170 2.47 -23.65 -12.04
C LYS A 170 2.44 -22.27 -11.41
N VAL A 171 2.75 -22.19 -10.12
CA VAL A 171 2.94 -20.89 -9.44
C VAL A 171 4.09 -20.11 -10.06
N LEU A 172 4.07 -18.77 -9.96
CA LEU A 172 5.08 -17.89 -10.56
C LEU A 172 6.50 -18.32 -10.17
N PRO A 173 7.35 -18.75 -11.13
CA PRO A 173 8.66 -19.31 -10.82
C PRO A 173 9.78 -18.26 -10.78
N TYR A 174 9.43 -16.97 -10.78
CA TYR A 174 10.37 -15.87 -10.87
C TYR A 174 10.24 -14.94 -9.64
N PRO A 175 11.35 -14.33 -9.19
CA PRO A 175 11.29 -13.25 -8.21
C PRO A 175 10.98 -11.93 -8.91
N TRP A 176 10.69 -10.91 -8.11
CA TRP A 176 10.67 -9.52 -8.58
C TRP A 176 12.03 -8.86 -8.36
N VAL A 177 12.39 -7.92 -9.24
CA VAL A 177 13.55 -7.03 -9.10
C VAL A 177 13.11 -5.57 -9.03
N PHE A 178 13.86 -4.78 -8.27
CA PHE A 178 13.61 -3.35 -8.11
C PHE A 178 14.13 -2.54 -9.30
N GLY A 179 13.32 -2.46 -10.36
CA GLY A 179 13.60 -1.73 -11.59
C GLY A 179 13.49 -0.22 -11.43
N GLY A 180 12.65 0.27 -10.52
CA GLY A 180 12.62 1.65 -10.06
C GLY A 180 11.68 2.61 -10.79
N SER A 181 10.99 2.17 -11.85
CA SER A 181 10.07 2.99 -12.66
C SER A 181 10.75 4.21 -13.30
N GLY A 182 9.97 5.23 -13.65
CA GLY A 182 10.43 6.49 -14.22
C GLY A 182 9.49 7.65 -13.89
N PHE A 183 9.70 8.77 -14.57
CA PHE A 183 8.87 9.96 -14.41
C PHE A 183 8.45 10.49 -15.77
N TRP A 184 7.28 11.11 -15.82
CA TRP A 184 6.87 11.99 -16.90
C TRP A 184 6.60 13.39 -16.36
N THR A 185 6.72 14.38 -17.23
CA THR A 185 6.40 15.77 -16.91
C THR A 185 5.27 16.21 -17.81
N ASP A 186 4.17 16.65 -17.20
CA ASP A 186 3.07 17.29 -17.90
C ASP A 186 3.58 18.60 -18.53
N GLN A 187 3.47 18.73 -19.84
CA GLN A 187 3.97 19.89 -20.57
C GLN A 187 3.11 21.14 -20.35
N ALA A 188 1.83 20.98 -19.99
CA ALA A 188 0.93 22.10 -19.76
C ALA A 188 1.11 22.68 -18.35
N THR A 189 1.30 21.82 -17.33
CA THR A 189 1.39 22.25 -15.93
C THR A 189 2.81 22.30 -15.39
N GLY A 190 3.76 21.61 -16.03
CA GLY A 190 5.12 21.39 -15.52
C GLY A 190 5.19 20.37 -14.38
N GLU A 191 4.07 19.74 -14.01
CA GLU A 191 4.03 18.78 -12.91
C GLU A 191 4.76 17.48 -13.28
N ARG A 192 5.58 16.99 -12.35
CA ARG A 192 6.33 15.74 -12.51
C ARG A 192 5.60 14.60 -11.82
N HIS A 193 5.25 13.58 -12.59
CA HIS A 193 4.51 12.41 -12.14
C HIS A 193 5.40 11.16 -12.18
N TYR A 194 5.32 10.34 -11.14
CA TYR A 194 6.03 9.06 -11.08
C TYR A 194 5.16 7.97 -11.72
N TYR A 195 5.66 7.26 -12.74
CA TYR A 195 4.83 6.32 -13.52
C TYR A 195 4.20 5.22 -12.66
N GLY A 196 4.94 4.69 -11.69
CA GLY A 196 4.43 3.65 -10.79
C GLY A 196 3.20 4.08 -9.97
N ASP A 197 2.98 5.39 -9.77
CA ASP A 197 1.79 5.89 -9.07
C ASP A 197 0.50 5.75 -9.91
N GLY A 198 0.65 5.54 -11.23
CA GLY A 198 -0.43 5.23 -12.18
C GLY A 198 -0.77 3.74 -12.28
N GLY A 199 -0.06 2.86 -11.59
CA GLY A 199 -0.44 1.44 -11.45
C GLY A 199 0.65 0.42 -11.72
N ASP A 200 1.72 0.78 -12.45
CA ASP A 200 2.81 -0.13 -12.83
C ASP A 200 3.77 -0.37 -11.65
N PHE A 201 3.24 -1.00 -10.60
CA PHE A 201 3.86 -1.06 -9.28
C PHE A 201 4.55 -2.40 -9.01
N ILE A 202 3.82 -3.51 -8.92
CA ILE A 202 4.42 -4.85 -8.79
C ILE A 202 3.94 -5.69 -9.97
N CYS A 203 4.69 -5.68 -11.07
CA CYS A 203 4.24 -6.21 -12.33
C CYS A 203 4.52 -7.72 -12.47
N VAL A 204 3.65 -8.43 -13.18
CA VAL A 204 3.89 -9.80 -13.68
C VAL A 204 3.96 -9.86 -15.20
N SER A 205 3.51 -8.80 -15.88
CA SER A 205 3.83 -8.49 -17.28
C SER A 205 4.87 -7.36 -17.31
N ASN A 206 5.79 -7.35 -18.27
CA ASN A 206 6.83 -6.31 -18.27
C ASN A 206 6.28 -4.99 -18.81
N PHE A 207 6.63 -3.88 -18.15
CA PHE A 207 6.36 -2.52 -18.61
C PHE A 207 7.61 -1.67 -18.44
N PRO A 208 7.96 -0.78 -19.38
CA PRO A 208 9.06 0.19 -19.20
C PRO A 208 8.88 1.13 -18.01
N SER A 209 7.65 1.24 -17.49
CA SER A 209 7.24 2.03 -16.33
C SER A 209 7.23 1.25 -15.02
N ALA A 210 7.53 -0.05 -15.01
CA ALA A 210 7.41 -0.91 -13.83
C ALA A 210 8.33 -0.49 -12.67
N MET A 211 7.79 -0.43 -11.44
CA MET A 211 8.61 -0.25 -10.23
C MET A 211 9.29 -1.55 -9.79
N LEU A 212 8.53 -2.64 -9.61
CA LEU A 212 9.04 -4.00 -9.48
C LEU A 212 8.62 -4.81 -10.71
N ASP A 213 9.58 -5.50 -11.31
CA ASP A 213 9.37 -6.20 -12.58
C ASP A 213 9.96 -7.62 -12.53
N LEU A 214 9.55 -8.48 -13.46
CA LEU A 214 10.13 -9.81 -13.63
C LEU A 214 11.43 -9.72 -14.45
N PRO A 215 12.53 -10.38 -14.02
CA PRO A 215 13.80 -10.39 -14.76
C PRO A 215 13.79 -11.39 -15.92
N VAL A 216 12.63 -11.57 -16.56
CA VAL A 216 12.38 -12.45 -17.70
C VAL A 216 11.34 -11.80 -18.60
N GLU A 217 11.31 -12.21 -19.85
CA GLU A 217 10.33 -11.71 -20.81
C GLU A 217 8.93 -12.22 -20.43
N SER A 218 8.01 -11.27 -20.27
CA SER A 218 6.61 -11.50 -19.94
C SER A 218 5.77 -10.46 -20.69
N SER A 219 4.95 -10.94 -21.62
CA SER A 219 4.19 -10.07 -22.52
C SER A 219 3.17 -9.22 -21.77
N GLN A 220 3.14 -7.93 -22.10
CA GLN A 220 2.09 -6.96 -21.72
C GLN A 220 0.97 -6.83 -22.76
N ALA A 221 1.03 -7.55 -23.89
CA ALA A 221 -0.08 -7.57 -24.83
C ALA A 221 -1.24 -8.39 -24.26
N ASN A 222 -2.46 -7.83 -24.21
CA ASN A 222 -3.66 -8.47 -23.66
C ASN A 222 -3.90 -9.89 -24.19
N SER A 223 -3.69 -10.11 -25.49
CA SER A 223 -3.86 -11.43 -26.14
C SER A 223 -2.79 -12.46 -25.76
N SER A 224 -1.76 -12.05 -25.03
CA SER A 224 -0.57 -12.85 -24.74
C SER A 224 -0.12 -12.74 -23.28
N LEU A 225 -1.00 -12.29 -22.38
CA LEU A 225 -0.75 -12.33 -20.94
C LEU A 225 -0.48 -13.77 -20.51
N THR A 226 0.55 -13.95 -19.68
CA THR A 226 1.10 -15.28 -19.34
C THR A 226 0.61 -15.79 -17.99
N PHE A 227 0.11 -14.90 -17.13
CA PHE A 227 -0.20 -15.18 -15.74
C PHE A 227 -1.66 -14.82 -15.39
N VAL A 228 -2.22 -15.60 -14.48
CA VAL A 228 -3.57 -15.45 -13.91
C VAL A 228 -3.52 -15.52 -12.39
N ALA A 229 -4.57 -14.99 -11.76
CA ALA A 229 -4.79 -15.14 -10.33
C ALA A 229 -5.06 -16.61 -9.97
N LYS A 230 -4.37 -17.14 -8.96
CA LYS A 230 -4.58 -18.49 -8.45
C LYS A 230 -5.64 -18.48 -7.35
N THR A 231 -6.91 -18.53 -7.73
CA THR A 231 -8.08 -18.34 -6.87
C THR A 231 -8.05 -19.12 -5.55
N GLU A 232 -7.59 -20.37 -5.56
CA GLU A 232 -7.60 -21.23 -4.35
C GLU A 232 -6.66 -20.71 -3.26
N ASN A 233 -5.68 -19.89 -3.66
CA ASN A 233 -4.65 -19.35 -2.79
C ASN A 233 -4.97 -17.93 -2.30
N ILE A 234 -5.94 -17.26 -2.94
CA ILE A 234 -6.27 -15.85 -2.67
C ILE A 234 -7.53 -15.79 -1.80
N PRO A 235 -7.49 -15.12 -0.64
CA PRO A 235 -8.65 -14.97 0.24
C PRO A 235 -9.75 -14.12 -0.45
N PRO A 236 -10.98 -14.09 0.09
CA PRO A 236 -12.09 -13.33 -0.50
C PRO A 236 -11.73 -11.87 -0.80
N GLN A 237 -12.35 -11.31 -1.85
CA GLN A 237 -12.19 -9.89 -2.20
C GLN A 237 -12.57 -9.00 -1.00
N GLY A 238 -11.85 -7.90 -0.82
CA GLY A 238 -11.96 -7.02 0.34
C GLY A 238 -11.19 -7.49 1.58
N THR A 239 -10.59 -8.68 1.57
CA THR A 239 -9.73 -9.14 2.68
C THR A 239 -8.55 -8.18 2.84
N LYS A 240 -8.38 -7.64 4.04
CA LYS A 240 -7.21 -6.82 4.40
C LYS A 240 -5.95 -7.68 4.38
N VAL A 241 -4.96 -7.20 3.66
CA VAL A 241 -3.66 -7.85 3.50
C VAL A 241 -2.56 -6.89 3.90
N ARG A 242 -1.47 -7.46 4.40
CA ARG A 242 -0.20 -6.78 4.60
C ARG A 242 0.82 -7.40 3.65
N LEU A 243 1.35 -6.60 2.74
CA LEU A 243 2.50 -6.99 1.92
C LEU A 243 3.79 -6.67 2.67
N VAL A 244 4.69 -7.64 2.75
CA VAL A 244 6.03 -7.47 3.30
C VAL A 244 7.04 -7.70 2.18
N LEU A 245 7.65 -6.62 1.72
CA LEU A 245 8.71 -6.60 0.73
C LEU A 245 10.03 -6.77 1.47
N MET A 246 10.79 -7.79 1.08
CA MET A 246 12.03 -8.24 1.71
C MET A 246 13.17 -8.20 0.68
N PRO A 247 13.80 -7.03 0.49
CA PRO A 247 14.93 -6.88 -0.40
C PRO A 247 16.11 -7.77 0.02
N ARG A 248 16.71 -8.46 -0.95
CA ARG A 248 17.93 -9.23 -0.76
C ARG A 248 19.13 -8.31 -0.82
N ILE A 249 19.41 -7.64 0.30
CA ILE A 249 20.57 -6.74 0.40
C ILE A 249 21.84 -7.59 0.59
N PRO A 250 22.81 -7.54 -0.33
CA PRO A 250 24.10 -8.18 -0.11
C PRO A 250 24.72 -7.60 1.16
N LYS A 251 25.14 -8.47 2.10
CA LYS A 251 26.01 -8.02 3.20
C LYS A 251 27.26 -7.42 2.55
N LYS A 252 27.72 -6.25 3.00
CA LYS A 252 28.95 -5.63 2.49
C LYS A 252 30.08 -6.67 2.58
N VAL A 253 30.46 -7.23 1.43
CA VAL A 253 31.75 -7.88 1.26
C VAL A 253 32.67 -6.78 0.79
N ASN A 254 33.82 -6.60 1.45
CA ASN A 254 34.84 -5.65 0.99
C ASN A 254 35.10 -5.90 -0.49
N PRO A 255 35.17 -4.86 -1.34
CA PRO A 255 35.41 -5.05 -2.76
C PRO A 255 36.73 -5.81 -2.94
N PRO A 256 36.77 -6.85 -3.81
CA PRO A 256 38.04 -7.39 -4.27
C PRO A 256 38.87 -6.26 -4.85
N LYS A 257 40.15 -6.18 -4.49
CA LYS A 257 41.10 -5.21 -5.05
C LYS A 257 41.00 -5.23 -6.58
N GLU A 258 40.70 -4.09 -7.18
CA GLU A 258 40.70 -3.90 -8.62
C GLU A 258 42.12 -4.15 -9.15
N THR A 259 42.25 -5.15 -10.02
CA THR A 259 43.38 -5.25 -10.96
C THR A 259 42.91 -4.68 -12.31
N PRO A 260 43.70 -3.81 -12.97
CA PRO A 260 43.30 -3.20 -14.22
C PRO A 260 43.34 -4.20 -15.39
N ASP A 261 42.45 -3.96 -16.35
CA ASP A 261 42.39 -4.48 -17.71
C ASP A 261 42.14 -5.99 -17.94
N LYS A 262 40.85 -6.31 -18.10
CA LYS A 262 40.40 -7.16 -19.22
C LYS A 262 39.12 -6.58 -19.84
N PRO A 263 38.97 -6.62 -21.18
CA PRO A 263 37.76 -6.16 -21.86
C PRO A 263 36.52 -6.84 -21.30
N GLN A 264 35.55 -6.02 -20.91
CA GLN A 264 34.27 -6.44 -20.36
C GLN A 264 33.49 -7.22 -21.42
N LYS A 265 33.54 -8.56 -21.33
CA LYS A 265 32.70 -9.44 -22.15
C LYS A 265 31.24 -9.07 -21.93
N THR A 266 30.48 -8.97 -23.02
CA THR A 266 29.02 -8.87 -23.03
C THR A 266 28.44 -9.85 -22.01
N PRO A 267 27.58 -9.44 -21.06
CA PRO A 267 27.07 -10.36 -20.06
C PRO A 267 26.25 -11.44 -20.78
N ALA A 268 26.73 -12.68 -20.70
CA ALA A 268 25.94 -13.86 -21.01
C ALA A 268 24.61 -13.77 -20.22
N LYS A 269 23.49 -14.21 -20.80
CA LYS A 269 22.17 -14.23 -20.16
C LYS A 269 22.30 -14.83 -18.74
N ALA A 270 22.36 -13.98 -17.72
CA ALA A 270 22.49 -14.42 -16.35
C ALA A 270 21.22 -15.21 -15.98
N LYS A 271 21.39 -16.39 -15.41
CA LYS A 271 20.25 -17.19 -14.93
C LYS A 271 19.43 -16.36 -13.94
N PRO A 272 18.09 -16.33 -14.06
CA PRO A 272 17.26 -15.58 -13.12
C PRO A 272 17.54 -15.97 -11.66
N PRO A 273 17.47 -15.03 -10.71
CA PRO A 273 17.68 -15.34 -9.31
C PRO A 273 16.64 -16.36 -8.81
N ALA A 274 17.02 -17.22 -7.86
CA ALA A 274 16.12 -18.20 -7.29
C ALA A 274 14.98 -17.54 -6.50
N VAL A 275 13.77 -18.11 -6.52
CA VAL A 275 12.63 -17.68 -5.68
C VAL A 275 12.84 -18.10 -4.23
N MET A 276 12.43 -17.27 -3.27
CA MET A 276 12.46 -17.62 -1.84
C MET A 276 11.70 -18.93 -1.56
N ALA A 277 12.29 -19.83 -0.76
CA ALA A 277 11.68 -21.11 -0.42
C ALA A 277 10.39 -20.96 0.40
N LYS A 278 9.44 -21.89 0.24
CA LYS A 278 8.14 -21.89 0.96
C LYS A 278 8.29 -22.01 2.49
N ASN A 279 9.37 -22.63 2.96
CA ASN A 279 9.72 -22.81 4.36
C ASN A 279 10.81 -21.83 4.84
N SER A 280 11.00 -20.71 4.13
CA SER A 280 11.97 -19.67 4.50
C SER A 280 11.74 -19.15 5.93
N PRO A 281 12.80 -18.99 6.74
CA PRO A 281 12.69 -18.36 8.06
C PRO A 281 12.05 -16.96 8.00
N GLN A 282 12.25 -16.23 6.90
CA GLN A 282 11.65 -14.90 6.73
C GLN A 282 10.12 -14.97 6.72
N LEU A 283 9.51 -16.00 6.11
CA LEU A 283 8.05 -16.17 6.12
C LEU A 283 7.53 -16.47 7.54
N ALA A 284 8.27 -17.24 8.32
CA ALA A 284 7.92 -17.49 9.73
C ALA A 284 7.98 -16.20 10.56
N GLU A 285 8.98 -15.35 10.32
CA GLU A 285 9.09 -14.02 10.95
C GLU A 285 7.98 -13.07 10.50
N VAL A 286 7.57 -13.09 9.21
CA VAL A 286 6.43 -12.30 8.72
C VAL A 286 5.14 -12.68 9.45
N LYS A 287 4.90 -13.98 9.70
CA LYS A 287 3.70 -14.45 10.43
C LYS A 287 3.58 -13.86 11.83
N LYS A 288 4.69 -13.42 12.43
CA LYS A 288 4.68 -12.77 13.75
C LYS A 288 4.08 -11.37 13.70
N LEU A 289 4.22 -10.62 12.59
CA LEU A 289 3.67 -9.26 12.46
C LEU A 289 2.15 -9.24 12.67
N GLU A 290 1.62 -8.12 13.16
CA GLU A 290 0.18 -7.88 13.14
C GLU A 290 -0.25 -7.24 11.83
N ILE A 291 -1.53 -7.38 11.52
CA ILE A 291 -2.21 -6.64 10.46
C ILE A 291 -2.99 -5.53 11.14
N ALA A 292 -2.96 -4.31 10.59
CA ALA A 292 -3.77 -3.23 11.14
C ALA A 292 -5.21 -3.72 11.32
N ALA A 293 -5.75 -3.55 12.54
CA ALA A 293 -7.12 -3.93 12.83
C ALA A 293 -8.05 -3.21 11.85
N ALA A 294 -9.18 -3.82 11.50
CA ALA A 294 -10.18 -3.09 10.76
C ALA A 294 -10.58 -1.87 11.61
N ASN A 295 -10.29 -0.65 11.14
CA ASN A 295 -10.97 0.53 11.65
C ASN A 295 -12.46 0.27 11.47
N THR A 296 -13.16 -0.10 12.54
CA THR A 296 -14.61 -0.30 12.62
C THR A 296 -15.39 1.02 12.43
N LYS A 297 -14.77 2.03 11.81
CA LYS A 297 -15.32 3.38 11.62
C LYS A 297 -15.52 3.79 10.17
N GLU A 298 -15.18 2.97 9.19
CA GLU A 298 -15.67 3.21 7.82
C GLU A 298 -17.12 2.76 7.74
N LYS A 299 -18.03 3.71 7.94
CA LYS A 299 -19.42 3.57 7.51
C LYS A 299 -19.40 3.17 6.02
N PRO A 300 -20.23 2.21 5.59
CA PRO A 300 -20.38 1.92 4.17
C PRO A 300 -20.71 3.24 3.46
N GLN A 301 -19.91 3.60 2.46
CA GLN A 301 -20.33 4.60 1.49
C GLN A 301 -21.54 4.00 0.76
N THR A 302 -22.73 4.44 1.15
CA THR A 302 -23.93 4.27 0.35
C THR A 302 -23.68 4.96 -0.98
N LYS A 303 -23.57 4.17 -2.06
CA LYS A 303 -23.59 4.71 -3.42
C LYS A 303 -24.91 5.47 -3.65
N PRO A 304 -24.91 6.54 -4.47
CA PRO A 304 -26.13 7.20 -4.91
C PRO A 304 -27.02 6.25 -5.74
#